data_AF-A0A6M0F3F2-F1
#
_entry.id   AF-A0A6M0F3F2-F1
#
_cell.length_a   1.000
_cell.length_b   1.000
_cell.length_c   1.000
_cell.angle_alpha   90.00
_cell.angle_beta   90.00
_cell.angle_gamma   90.00
#
_symmetry.space_group_name_H-M   'P 1'
#
loop_
_entity.id
_entity.type
_entity.pdbx_description
1 polymer ?
#
loop_
_entity_poly.entity_id
_entity_poly.type
_entity_poly.pdbx_seq_one_letter_code
_entity_poly.pdbx_strand_id
1 'polypeptide(L)'
;MVREEDRLNVRSSLDPHRTATGIYVTVHGHFYQPPRENPYLDAIERQPSATPCHDWNERVHNECYRPNAFARILNDQGKVIQIVNNFESLSFNIGPTLMSWMERYDIETYQRILEADQVSCDRLNGHGNAIAQVYNHIIMPLANKQDKITQIRWGIDDFRARFKR
;
A
#
# COMPACT_ATOMS: atom_id res chain seq x y z
N MET A 1 34.49 -3.23 32.54
CA MET A 1 33.03 -3.11 32.77
C MET A 1 32.57 -1.91 31.97
N VAL A 2 32.31 -2.11 30.68
CA VAL A 2 31.84 -1.05 29.76
C VAL A 2 30.32 -1.00 29.90
N ARG A 3 29.78 0.20 30.14
CA ARG A 3 28.38 0.41 30.51
C ARG A 3 27.45 -0.02 29.36
N GLU A 4 26.35 -0.67 29.75
CA GLU A 4 25.35 -1.26 28.86
C GLU A 4 24.60 -0.20 28.01
N GLU A 5 24.72 1.08 28.39
CA GLU A 5 24.15 2.24 27.69
C GLU A 5 24.85 2.56 26.36
N ASP A 6 26.13 2.19 26.18
CA ASP A 6 26.87 2.48 24.92
C ASP A 6 26.49 1.55 23.75
N ARG A 7 25.75 0.46 24.01
CA ARG A 7 25.33 -0.49 22.96
C ARG A 7 24.04 -0.10 22.25
N LEU A 8 23.25 0.81 22.82
CA LEU A 8 21.99 1.27 22.24
C LEU A 8 22.19 2.39 21.20
N ASN A 9 23.36 3.04 21.19
CA ASN A 9 23.59 4.24 20.37
C ASN A 9 24.33 3.99 19.04
N VAL A 10 24.72 2.75 18.74
CA VAL A 10 25.54 2.43 17.54
C VAL A 10 24.68 1.99 16.34
N ARG A 11 23.37 1.73 16.52
CA ARG A 11 22.51 1.27 15.42
C ARG A 11 21.90 2.38 14.55
N SER A 12 22.07 3.66 14.89
CA SER A 12 21.36 4.75 14.19
C SER A 12 22.21 5.62 13.24
N SER A 13 23.43 5.25 12.88
CA SER A 13 24.36 6.19 12.20
C SER A 13 24.79 5.83 10.77
N LEU A 14 24.25 4.78 10.16
CA LEU A 14 24.60 4.44 8.77
C LEU A 14 23.45 4.86 7.84
N ASP A 15 23.58 6.06 7.27
CA ASP A 15 22.72 6.53 6.18
C ASP A 15 22.84 5.55 5.00
N PRO A 16 21.77 4.80 4.66
CA PRO A 16 21.82 3.78 3.61
C PRO A 16 22.30 4.36 2.28
N HIS A 17 22.00 5.63 2.00
CA HIS A 17 22.40 6.32 0.78
C HIS A 17 23.90 6.62 0.73
N ARG A 18 24.57 6.69 1.88
CA ARG A 18 26.04 6.92 1.97
C ARG A 18 26.85 5.63 1.96
N THR A 19 26.22 4.50 2.29
CA THR A 19 26.89 3.21 2.44
C THR A 19 26.59 2.21 1.32
N ALA A 20 25.50 2.41 0.58
CA ALA A 20 25.10 1.50 -0.47
C ALA A 20 26.03 1.61 -1.70
N THR A 21 26.81 0.55 -1.91
CA THR A 21 27.59 0.33 -3.13
C THR A 21 26.89 -0.77 -3.96
N GLY A 22 26.63 -0.53 -5.25
CA GLY A 22 26.00 -1.52 -6.14
C GLY A 22 24.85 -0.99 -7.00
N ILE A 23 24.05 -1.92 -7.53
CA ILE A 23 22.89 -1.67 -8.40
C ILE A 23 21.64 -1.48 -7.55
N TYR A 24 20.88 -0.42 -7.83
CA TYR A 24 19.58 -0.19 -7.22
C TYR A 24 18.48 -0.80 -8.09
N VAL A 25 17.56 -1.53 -7.46
CA VAL A 25 16.35 -2.05 -8.09
C VAL A 25 15.16 -1.43 -7.38
N THR A 26 14.23 -0.85 -8.14
CA THR A 26 12.97 -0.34 -7.63
C THR A 26 11.83 -1.07 -8.30
N VAL A 27 10.90 -1.57 -7.49
CA VAL A 27 9.63 -2.11 -7.95
C VAL A 27 8.54 -1.16 -7.44
N HIS A 28 7.66 -0.72 -8.34
CA HIS A 28 6.52 0.12 -8.01
C HIS A 28 5.22 -0.62 -8.29
N GLY A 29 4.34 -0.70 -7.29
CA GLY A 29 3.03 -1.30 -7.41
C GLY A 29 1.93 -0.25 -7.50
N HIS A 30 1.18 -0.26 -8.59
CA HIS A 30 0.02 0.58 -8.78
C HIS A 30 -1.28 -0.22 -8.58
N PHE A 31 -2.03 0.11 -7.54
CA PHE A 31 -3.21 -0.64 -7.13
C PHE A 31 -4.47 0.22 -7.22
N TYR A 32 -5.45 -0.25 -7.98
CA TYR A 32 -6.73 0.43 -8.16
C TYR A 32 -7.85 -0.57 -8.47
N GLN A 33 -9.05 -0.25 -7.97
CA GLN A 33 -10.30 -0.88 -8.38
C GLN A 33 -11.35 0.21 -8.61
N PRO A 34 -12.05 0.21 -9.76
CA PRO A 34 -13.16 1.13 -9.97
C PRO A 34 -14.31 0.84 -8.98
N PRO A 35 -15.15 1.83 -8.67
CA PRO A 35 -16.37 1.58 -7.92
C PRO A 35 -17.23 0.57 -8.69
N ARG A 36 -17.79 -0.41 -7.98
CA ARG A 36 -18.63 -1.49 -8.52
C ARG A 36 -19.97 -1.61 -7.81
N GLU A 37 -20.18 -0.78 -6.81
CA GLU A 37 -21.39 -0.70 -6.01
C GLU A 37 -22.55 -0.24 -6.89
N ASN A 38 -23.70 -0.89 -6.71
CA ASN A 38 -24.95 -0.40 -7.29
C ASN A 38 -25.36 0.88 -6.56
N PRO A 39 -25.58 2.02 -7.25
CA PRO A 39 -25.82 3.30 -6.61
C PRO A 39 -27.14 3.36 -5.82
N TYR A 40 -28.06 2.42 -6.04
CA TYR A 40 -29.31 2.32 -5.29
C TYR A 40 -29.19 1.43 -4.04
N LEU A 41 -28.23 0.50 -4.04
CA LEU A 41 -28.07 -0.49 -2.95
C LEU A 41 -26.89 -0.17 -2.04
N ASP A 42 -25.96 0.69 -2.48
CA ASP A 42 -24.65 0.92 -1.86
C ASP A 42 -23.89 -0.40 -1.58
N ALA A 43 -24.07 -1.37 -2.47
CA ALA A 43 -23.51 -2.71 -2.36
C ALA A 43 -23.13 -3.24 -3.74
N ILE A 44 -22.07 -4.05 -3.78
CA ILE A 44 -21.68 -4.78 -4.99
C ILE A 44 -22.60 -5.99 -5.10
N GLU A 45 -23.20 -6.20 -6.27
CA GLU A 45 -24.02 -7.38 -6.53
C GLU A 45 -23.11 -8.60 -6.82
N ARG A 46 -23.64 -9.81 -6.64
CA ARG A 46 -22.87 -11.04 -6.90
C ARG A 46 -22.41 -11.10 -8.35
N GLN A 47 -21.14 -11.40 -8.57
CA GLN A 47 -20.55 -11.52 -9.91
C GLN A 47 -20.11 -12.96 -10.15
N PRO A 48 -20.87 -13.77 -10.93
CA PRO A 48 -20.61 -15.21 -11.06
C PRO A 48 -19.19 -15.57 -11.55
N SER A 49 -18.57 -14.73 -12.36
CA SER A 49 -17.20 -14.94 -12.86
C SER A 49 -16.10 -14.77 -11.80
N ALA A 50 -16.43 -14.23 -10.62
CA ALA A 50 -15.52 -14.11 -9.49
C ALA A 50 -15.51 -15.32 -8.55
N THR A 51 -16.28 -16.38 -8.87
CA THR A 51 -16.34 -17.62 -8.09
C THR A 51 -14.93 -18.15 -7.77
N PRO A 52 -14.66 -18.55 -6.51
CA PRO A 52 -15.61 -18.76 -5.42
C PRO A 52 -16.01 -17.50 -4.62
N CYS A 53 -15.38 -16.35 -4.88
CA CYS A 53 -15.68 -15.11 -4.16
C CYS A 53 -17.04 -14.52 -4.57
N HIS A 54 -17.58 -13.62 -3.74
CA HIS A 54 -18.84 -12.95 -4.02
C HIS A 54 -18.75 -12.07 -5.28
N ASP A 55 -17.67 -11.32 -5.41
CA ASP A 55 -17.41 -10.39 -6.50
C ASP A 55 -15.91 -10.22 -6.80
N TRP A 56 -15.59 -9.43 -7.83
CA TRP A 56 -14.22 -9.20 -8.25
C TRP A 56 -13.39 -8.37 -7.27
N ASN A 57 -13.99 -7.53 -6.42
CA ASN A 57 -13.24 -6.83 -5.38
C ASN A 57 -12.67 -7.85 -4.39
N GLU A 58 -13.51 -8.74 -3.87
CA GLU A 58 -13.08 -9.81 -2.96
C GLU A 58 -12.05 -10.74 -3.58
N ARG A 59 -12.28 -11.17 -4.83
CA ARG A 59 -11.38 -12.12 -5.49
C ARG A 59 -9.98 -11.56 -5.64
N VAL A 60 -9.87 -10.37 -6.22
CA VAL A 60 -8.56 -9.74 -6.44
C VAL A 60 -7.92 -9.36 -5.09
N HIS A 61 -8.71 -8.97 -4.09
CA HIS A 61 -8.18 -8.74 -2.75
C HIS A 61 -7.52 -9.99 -2.15
N ASN A 62 -8.19 -11.13 -2.23
CA ASN A 62 -7.69 -12.42 -1.74
C ASN A 62 -6.48 -12.92 -2.52
N GLU A 63 -6.40 -12.64 -3.82
CA GLU A 63 -5.34 -13.12 -4.70
C GLU A 63 -4.16 -12.14 -4.82
N CYS A 64 -4.33 -10.86 -4.49
CA CYS A 64 -3.33 -9.81 -4.73
C CYS A 64 -3.04 -8.96 -3.48
N TYR A 65 -4.02 -8.20 -2.98
CA TYR A 65 -3.74 -7.15 -2.01
C TYR A 65 -3.40 -7.71 -0.62
N ARG A 66 -4.23 -8.62 -0.10
CA ARG A 66 -3.96 -9.29 1.17
C ARG A 66 -2.68 -10.12 1.12
N PRO A 67 -2.40 -10.92 0.06
CA PRO A 67 -1.11 -11.59 -0.06
C PRO A 67 0.11 -10.67 -0.10
N ASN A 68 0.00 -9.41 -0.55
CA ASN A 68 1.11 -8.46 -0.46
C ASN A 68 1.33 -7.96 0.98
N ALA A 69 0.28 -7.77 1.77
CA ALA A 69 0.38 -7.38 3.18
C ALA A 69 0.86 -8.54 4.09
N PHE A 70 0.68 -9.79 3.64
CA PHE A 70 0.99 -11.03 4.35
C PHE A 70 1.76 -12.04 3.49
N ALA A 71 2.77 -11.55 2.75
CA ALA A 71 3.54 -12.37 1.82
C ALA A 71 4.32 -13.45 2.57
N ARG A 72 4.18 -14.71 2.12
CA ARG A 72 4.83 -15.86 2.76
C ARG A 72 6.16 -16.16 2.07
N ILE A 73 7.23 -16.17 2.84
CA ILE A 73 8.53 -16.70 2.40
C ILE A 73 8.58 -18.18 2.76
N LEU A 74 8.86 -19.01 1.76
CA LEU A 74 8.96 -20.46 1.90
C LEU A 74 10.43 -20.90 1.86
N ASN A 75 10.74 -21.98 2.57
CA ASN A 75 12.02 -22.69 2.39
C ASN A 75 11.98 -23.67 1.20
N ASP A 76 13.08 -24.37 0.97
CA ASP A 76 13.25 -25.42 -0.05
C ASP A 76 12.27 -26.60 0.09
N GLN A 77 11.72 -26.81 1.28
CA GLN A 77 10.71 -27.82 1.57
C GLN A 77 9.26 -27.30 1.45
N GLY A 78 9.07 -26.04 1.00
CA GLY A 78 7.75 -25.42 0.87
C GLY A 78 7.09 -25.01 2.20
N LYS A 79 7.83 -24.99 3.30
CA LYS A 79 7.33 -24.55 4.62
C LYS A 79 7.47 -23.05 4.77
N VAL A 80 6.45 -22.41 5.33
CA VAL A 80 6.48 -20.98 5.66
C VAL A 80 7.51 -20.75 6.76
N ILE A 81 8.52 -19.94 6.47
CA ILE A 81 9.56 -19.54 7.43
C ILE A 81 9.39 -18.09 7.89
N GLN A 82 8.67 -17.28 7.11
CA GLN A 82 8.40 -15.89 7.45
C GLN A 82 7.14 -15.40 6.75
N ILE A 83 6.44 -14.45 7.38
CA ILE A 83 5.41 -13.63 6.76
C ILE A 83 5.93 -12.20 6.78
N VAL A 84 5.98 -11.57 5.61
CA VAL A 84 6.47 -10.20 5.41
C VAL A 84 5.39 -9.34 4.77
N ASN A 85 5.52 -8.03 4.92
CA ASN A 85 4.66 -7.06 4.27
C ASN A 85 5.43 -6.43 3.11
N ASN A 86 5.06 -6.77 1.87
CA ASN A 86 5.75 -6.26 0.68
C ASN A 86 5.72 -4.73 0.58
N PHE A 87 4.66 -4.10 1.11
CA PHE A 87 4.51 -2.64 1.10
C PHE A 87 5.60 -1.92 1.93
N GLU A 88 6.25 -2.60 2.89
CA GLU A 88 7.35 -2.03 3.67
C GLU A 88 8.61 -1.80 2.83
N SER A 89 8.73 -2.47 1.67
CA SER A 89 9.90 -2.42 0.80
C SER A 89 9.60 -1.90 -0.61
N LEU A 90 8.39 -2.12 -1.12
CA LEU A 90 7.95 -1.71 -2.46
C LEU A 90 7.46 -0.25 -2.43
N SER A 91 7.78 0.55 -3.44
CA SER A 91 7.07 1.84 -3.66
C SER A 91 5.65 1.56 -4.15
N PHE A 92 4.63 2.28 -3.68
CA PHE A 92 3.26 2.00 -4.10
C PHE A 92 2.35 3.22 -4.11
N ASN A 93 1.24 3.10 -4.83
CA ASN A 93 0.05 3.91 -4.62
C ASN A 93 -1.21 3.03 -4.64
N ILE A 94 -2.19 3.35 -3.80
CA ILE A 94 -3.47 2.62 -3.73
C ILE A 94 -4.63 3.63 -3.87
N GLY A 95 -5.58 3.32 -4.75
CA GLY A 95 -6.66 4.25 -5.08
C GLY A 95 -7.64 4.44 -3.91
N PRO A 96 -8.26 5.63 -3.76
CA PRO A 96 -9.20 5.91 -2.66
C PRO A 96 -10.38 4.96 -2.59
N THR A 97 -10.91 4.53 -3.73
CA THR A 97 -12.01 3.55 -3.82
C THR A 97 -11.62 2.22 -3.20
N LEU A 98 -10.43 1.73 -3.54
CA LEU A 98 -9.89 0.47 -3.01
C LEU A 98 -9.55 0.59 -1.52
N MET A 99 -8.94 1.71 -1.09
CA MET A 99 -8.66 1.93 0.33
C MET A 99 -9.93 1.99 1.17
N SER A 100 -10.97 2.66 0.67
CA SER A 100 -12.28 2.74 1.35
C SER A 100 -12.97 1.37 1.40
N TRP A 101 -12.85 0.57 0.34
CA TRP A 101 -13.35 -0.80 0.33
C TRP A 101 -12.62 -1.67 1.37
N MET A 102 -11.29 -1.63 1.41
CA MET A 102 -10.51 -2.40 2.41
C MET A 102 -10.83 -1.95 3.83
N GLU A 103 -10.97 -0.66 4.08
CA GLU A 103 -11.33 -0.12 5.40
C GLU A 103 -12.66 -0.71 5.91
N ARG A 104 -13.62 -0.95 5.01
CA ARG A 104 -14.93 -1.54 5.34
C ARG A 104 -14.90 -3.07 5.45
N TYR A 105 -14.22 -3.76 4.53
CA TYR A 105 -14.35 -5.21 4.35
C TYR A 105 -13.16 -6.02 4.87
N ASP A 106 -11.97 -5.42 5.02
CA ASP A 106 -10.78 -6.05 5.60
C ASP A 106 -9.85 -5.00 6.25
N ILE A 107 -10.28 -4.54 7.42
CA ILE A 107 -9.57 -3.52 8.20
C ILE A 107 -8.14 -3.94 8.55
N GLU A 108 -7.87 -5.25 8.65
CA GLU A 108 -6.55 -5.79 8.97
C GLU A 108 -5.56 -5.52 7.82
N THR A 109 -5.94 -5.83 6.57
CA THR A 109 -5.12 -5.51 5.40
C THR A 109 -4.95 -3.99 5.24
N TYR A 110 -6.02 -3.22 5.45
CA TYR A 110 -5.98 -1.76 5.42
C TYR A 110 -4.94 -1.19 6.40
N GLN A 111 -4.98 -1.61 7.66
CA GLN A 111 -4.04 -1.15 8.70
C GLN A 111 -2.60 -1.53 8.37
N ARG A 112 -2.37 -2.76 7.90
CA ARG A 112 -1.01 -3.19 7.51
C ARG A 112 -0.41 -2.39 6.37
N ILE A 113 -1.23 -1.88 5.44
CA ILE A 113 -0.75 -0.99 4.37
C ILE A 113 -0.31 0.35 4.95
N LEU A 114 -1.07 0.93 5.89
CA LEU A 114 -0.70 2.18 6.55
C LEU A 114 0.56 2.01 7.43
N GLU A 115 0.61 0.93 8.19
CA GLU A 115 1.78 0.57 9.02
C GLU A 115 3.03 0.37 8.16
N ALA A 116 2.91 -0.25 6.99
CA ALA A 116 4.03 -0.44 6.08
C ALA A 116 4.65 0.88 5.63
N ASP A 117 3.82 1.88 5.36
CA ASP A 117 4.29 3.21 5.01
C ASP A 117 5.03 3.86 6.19
N GLN A 118 4.49 3.77 7.41
CA GLN A 118 5.14 4.28 8.61
C GLN A 118 6.50 3.60 8.86
N VAL A 119 6.56 2.26 8.76
CA VAL A 119 7.80 1.49 8.90
C VAL A 119 8.82 1.91 7.83
N SER A 120 8.37 2.15 6.60
CA SER A 120 9.25 2.64 5.54
C SER A 120 9.76 4.06 5.79
N CYS A 121 8.92 4.96 6.34
CA CYS A 121 9.35 6.30 6.77
C CYS A 121 10.47 6.20 7.79
N ASP A 122 10.32 5.37 8.81
CA ASP A 122 11.32 5.19 9.88
C ASP A 122 12.64 4.67 9.30
N ARG A 123 12.56 3.77 8.31
CA ARG A 123 13.73 3.19 7.62
C ARG A 123 14.40 4.14 6.62
N LEU A 124 13.66 5.09 6.06
CA LEU A 124 14.08 5.92 4.92
C LEU A 124 14.11 7.42 5.27
N ASN A 125 14.53 7.76 6.50
CA ASN A 125 14.71 9.14 6.95
C ASN A 125 13.46 10.03 6.77
N GLY A 126 12.28 9.47 7.01
CA GLY A 126 10.99 10.15 6.84
C GLY A 126 10.35 10.01 5.46
N HIS A 127 10.97 9.31 4.51
CA HIS A 127 10.43 9.08 3.18
C HIS A 127 9.66 7.75 3.09
N GLY A 128 8.33 7.82 3.22
CA GLY A 128 7.47 6.64 3.07
C GLY A 128 7.38 6.12 1.63
N ASN A 129 7.15 4.82 1.51
CA ASN A 129 7.00 4.12 0.23
C ASN A 129 5.69 4.44 -0.50
N ALA A 130 4.64 4.86 0.22
CA ALA A 130 3.36 5.22 -0.36
C ALA A 130 3.45 6.55 -1.14
N ILE A 131 2.70 6.66 -2.22
CA ILE A 131 2.65 7.85 -3.06
C ILE A 131 1.18 8.20 -3.31
N ALA A 132 0.84 9.49 -3.19
CA ALA A 132 -0.48 9.97 -3.53
C ALA A 132 -0.79 9.73 -5.02
N GLN A 133 -2.05 9.48 -5.36
CA GLN A 133 -2.52 9.39 -6.73
C GLN A 133 -3.79 10.22 -6.92
N VAL A 134 -4.21 10.40 -8.18
CA VAL A 134 -5.47 11.09 -8.49
C VAL A 134 -6.67 10.31 -7.96
N TYR A 135 -7.72 11.04 -7.55
CA TYR A 135 -8.79 10.47 -6.73
C TYR A 135 -9.65 9.39 -7.42
N ASN A 136 -10.08 9.61 -8.67
CA ASN A 136 -11.00 8.73 -9.41
C ASN A 136 -10.33 7.96 -10.57
N HIS A 137 -9.00 7.89 -10.60
CA HIS A 137 -8.25 7.21 -11.69
C HIS A 137 -8.60 7.72 -13.10
N ILE A 138 -8.81 9.03 -13.26
CA ILE A 138 -9.12 9.58 -14.59
C ILE A 138 -7.86 9.71 -15.46
N ILE A 139 -8.03 9.70 -16.77
CA ILE A 139 -6.95 10.00 -17.72
C ILE A 139 -6.66 11.51 -17.69
N MET A 140 -5.73 11.91 -16.84
CA MET A 140 -5.43 13.32 -16.56
C MET A 140 -5.23 14.16 -17.82
N PRO A 141 -4.48 13.77 -18.86
CA PRO A 141 -4.32 14.58 -20.06
C PRO A 141 -5.63 14.98 -20.75
N LEU A 142 -6.65 14.13 -20.72
CA LEU A 142 -7.96 14.34 -21.35
C LEU A 142 -8.92 15.19 -20.51
N ALA A 143 -8.61 15.41 -19.23
CA ALA A 143 -9.44 16.19 -18.33
C ALA A 143 -9.29 17.70 -18.58
N ASN A 144 -10.36 18.46 -18.34
CA ASN A 144 -10.30 19.91 -18.32
C ASN A 144 -9.47 20.39 -17.10
N LYS A 145 -9.13 21.69 -17.08
CA LYS A 145 -8.29 22.27 -16.02
C LYS A 145 -8.91 22.12 -14.63
N GLN A 146 -10.23 22.29 -14.52
CA GLN A 146 -10.93 22.22 -13.24
C GLN A 146 -10.86 20.80 -12.67
N ASP A 147 -11.15 19.79 -13.49
CA ASP A 147 -11.11 18.39 -13.07
C ASP A 147 -9.70 17.96 -12.67
N LYS A 148 -8.67 18.38 -13.44
CA LYS A 148 -7.26 18.13 -13.06
C LYS A 148 -6.96 18.65 -11.65
N ILE A 149 -7.36 19.88 -11.36
CA ILE A 149 -7.12 20.50 -10.05
C ILE A 149 -7.88 19.76 -8.95
N THR A 150 -9.16 19.42 -9.20
CA THR A 150 -9.99 18.67 -8.24
C THR A 150 -9.37 17.31 -7.93
N GLN A 151 -8.98 16.55 -8.95
CA GLN A 151 -8.40 15.22 -8.79
C GLN A 151 -7.08 15.22 -8.00
N ILE A 152 -6.22 16.22 -8.25
CA ILE A 152 -4.96 16.37 -7.50
C ILE A 152 -5.25 16.74 -6.04
N ARG A 153 -6.13 17.73 -5.80
CA ARG A 153 -6.45 18.17 -4.44
C ARG A 153 -7.06 17.05 -3.62
N TRP A 154 -8.08 16.40 -4.15
CA TRP A 154 -8.75 15.29 -3.45
C TRP A 154 -7.82 14.09 -3.25
N GLY A 155 -6.95 13.80 -4.22
CA GLY A 155 -5.93 12.75 -4.07
C GLY A 155 -4.94 13.03 -2.93
N ILE A 156 -4.48 14.28 -2.83
CA ILE A 156 -3.60 14.72 -1.74
C ILE A 156 -4.34 14.70 -0.39
N ASP A 157 -5.60 15.14 -0.36
CA ASP A 157 -6.38 15.19 0.88
C ASP A 157 -6.72 13.77 1.40
N ASP A 158 -7.10 12.83 0.52
CA ASP A 158 -7.30 11.41 0.89
C ASP A 158 -5.99 10.79 1.42
N PHE A 159 -4.87 11.06 0.73
CA PHE A 159 -3.56 10.59 1.15
C PHE A 159 -3.18 11.09 2.55
N ARG A 160 -3.32 12.39 2.81
CA ARG A 160 -3.07 12.99 4.13
C ARG A 160 -4.00 12.42 5.20
N ALA A 161 -5.28 12.23 4.86
CA ALA A 161 -6.27 11.71 5.79
C ALA A 161 -5.93 10.29 6.25
N ARG A 162 -5.38 9.45 5.36
CA ARG A 162 -5.04 8.04 5.66
C ARG A 162 -3.62 7.88 6.22
N PHE A 163 -2.62 8.37 5.50
CA PHE A 163 -1.20 8.16 5.79
C PHE A 163 -0.56 9.22 6.71
N LYS A 164 -1.29 10.29 7.04
CA LYS A 164 -0.86 11.35 7.98
C LYS A 164 0.43 12.08 7.61
N ARG A 165 0.72 12.23 6.31
CA ARG A 165 1.86 12.99 5.78
C ARG A 165 1.54 13.71 4.47
#